data_AF-A0A553DXC5-F1
#
_entry.id   AF-A0A553DXC5-F1
#
_cell.length_a   1.000
_cell.length_b   1.000
_cell.length_c   1.000
_cell.angle_alpha   90.00
_cell.angle_beta   90.00
_cell.angle_gamma   90.00
#
_symmetry.space_group_name_H-M   'P 1'
#
loop_
_entity.id
_entity.type
_entity.pdbx_description
1 polymer ?
#
loop_
_entity_poly.entity_id
_entity_poly.type
_entity_poly.pdbx_seq_one_letter_code
_entity_poly.pdbx_strand_id
1 'polypeptide(L)'
;MSKKMFFMTRLYFTGIVIIAIWSLLSWNHYHGGVPSHHILARKDLPEISNWWGGLLLPLLTLFLLFRMEKRVTGNNDVTLQLIHFPRSIVYGFVGGLFFGITLSIFFTFGNTEVPGYMLMGLLLLSMLLPIYRAECLLGFVIGMTYTFGAVLPTGIGSILAIIGAVLYLLVRPMLLFIISKLRYMVPQNKHKTD
;
A
#
# COMPACT_ATOMS: atom_id res chain seq x y z
N MET A 1 10.15 -17.79 12.22
CA MET A 1 8.94 -17.47 13.01
C MET A 1 8.03 -18.70 12.97
N SER A 2 7.64 -19.27 14.12
CA SER A 2 6.66 -20.37 14.14
C SER A 2 5.33 -19.85 13.58
N LYS A 3 4.55 -20.69 12.86
CA LYS A 3 3.21 -20.33 12.36
C LYS A 3 2.34 -19.71 13.47
N LYS A 4 2.47 -20.21 14.70
CA LYS A 4 1.78 -19.67 15.89
C LYS A 4 2.15 -18.21 16.16
N MET A 5 3.41 -17.83 16.00
CA MET A 5 3.88 -16.47 16.25
C MET A 5 3.37 -15.49 15.18
N PHE A 6 3.37 -15.88 13.90
CA PHE A 6 2.79 -15.05 12.82
C PHE A 6 1.30 -14.80 13.06
N PHE A 7 0.58 -15.86 13.43
CA PHE A 7 -0.81 -15.77 13.81
C PHE A 7 -1.04 -14.79 14.97
N MET A 8 -0.22 -14.87 16.03
CA MET A 8 -0.32 -13.95 17.16
C MET A 8 -0.01 -12.52 16.76
N THR A 9 1.06 -12.25 16.00
CA THR A 9 1.34 -10.89 15.53
C THR A 9 0.22 -10.33 14.67
N ARG A 10 -0.38 -11.18 13.81
CA ARG A 10 -1.54 -10.79 13.00
C ARG A 10 -2.72 -10.39 13.87
N LEU A 11 -3.02 -11.15 14.93
CA LEU A 11 -4.08 -10.82 15.87
C LEU A 11 -3.78 -9.55 16.68
N TYR A 12 -2.56 -9.40 17.21
CA TYR A 12 -2.17 -8.20 17.96
C TYR A 12 -2.28 -6.94 17.11
N PHE A 13 -1.73 -6.96 15.90
CA PHE A 13 -1.79 -5.80 15.01
C PHE A 13 -3.23 -5.48 14.61
N THR A 14 -4.03 -6.49 14.29
CA THR A 14 -5.46 -6.29 13.99
C THR A 14 -6.20 -5.74 15.21
N GLY A 15 -5.90 -6.22 16.43
CA GLY A 15 -6.47 -5.71 17.67
C GLY A 15 -6.17 -4.23 17.88
N ILE A 16 -4.92 -3.81 17.64
CA ILE A 16 -4.53 -2.40 17.67
C ILE A 16 -5.34 -1.58 16.65
N VAL A 17 -5.47 -2.08 15.42
CA VAL A 17 -6.25 -1.41 14.37
C VAL A 17 -7.73 -1.31 14.75
N ILE A 18 -8.32 -2.35 15.32
CA ILE A 18 -9.70 -2.36 15.83
C ILE A 18 -9.86 -1.27 16.89
N ILE A 19 -9.01 -1.27 17.92
CA ILE A 19 -9.09 -0.28 19.00
C ILE A 19 -8.95 1.13 18.43
N ALA A 20 -8.02 1.36 17.51
CA ALA A 20 -7.80 2.66 16.89
C ALA A 20 -9.03 3.14 16.08
N ILE A 21 -9.58 2.30 15.19
CA ILE A 21 -10.72 2.71 14.35
C ILE A 21 -11.99 2.91 15.17
N TRP A 22 -12.26 2.06 16.15
CA TRP A 22 -13.44 2.21 17.00
C TRP A 22 -13.32 3.39 17.95
N SER A 23 -12.12 3.71 18.44
CA SER A 23 -11.89 4.93 19.21
C SER A 23 -12.13 6.18 18.37
N LEU A 24 -11.64 6.20 17.13
CA LEU A 24 -11.87 7.29 16.18
C LEU A 24 -13.36 7.46 15.82
N LEU A 25 -14.04 6.36 15.50
CA LEU A 25 -15.48 6.40 15.16
C LEU A 25 -16.33 6.82 16.36
N SER A 26 -16.00 6.34 17.56
CA SER A 26 -16.68 6.74 18.79
C SER A 26 -16.48 8.24 19.05
N TRP A 27 -15.24 8.74 18.91
CA TRP A 27 -14.95 10.17 19.04
C TRP A 27 -15.79 11.00 18.08
N ASN A 28 -15.80 10.63 16.79
CA ASN A 28 -16.58 11.31 15.77
C ASN A 28 -18.09 11.26 16.05
N HIS A 29 -18.61 10.12 16.53
CA HIS A 29 -20.02 9.99 16.90
C HIS A 29 -20.44 11.02 17.96
N TYR A 30 -19.59 11.27 18.97
CA TYR A 30 -19.87 12.26 20.02
C TYR A 30 -19.52 13.71 19.65
N HIS A 31 -18.67 13.96 18.64
CA HIS A 31 -18.14 15.29 18.28
C HIS A 31 -18.63 15.80 16.91
N GLY A 32 -19.87 15.49 16.53
CA GLY A 32 -20.46 16.01 15.28
C GLY A 32 -20.92 14.96 14.29
N GLY A 33 -20.90 13.67 14.67
CA GLY A 33 -21.35 12.57 13.86
C GLY A 33 -20.23 11.93 13.04
N VAL A 34 -20.46 10.70 12.58
CA VAL A 34 -19.49 9.98 11.74
C VAL A 34 -19.53 10.54 10.33
N PRO A 35 -18.41 11.08 9.81
CA PRO A 35 -18.38 11.67 8.48
C PRO A 35 -18.74 10.65 7.40
N SER A 36 -19.33 11.15 6.34
CA SER A 36 -19.58 10.40 5.12
C SER A 36 -18.92 11.16 3.97
N HIS A 37 -18.37 10.43 3.00
CA HIS A 37 -17.61 11.01 1.90
C HIS A 37 -18.24 10.61 0.58
N HIS A 38 -18.48 11.60 -0.27
CA HIS A 38 -18.81 11.37 -1.66
C HIS A 38 -17.61 10.78 -2.41
N ILE A 39 -17.89 9.81 -3.28
CA ILE A 39 -16.88 9.22 -4.15
C ILE A 39 -16.25 10.33 -5.01
N LEU A 40 -14.91 10.32 -5.10
CA LEU A 40 -14.12 11.29 -5.89
C LEU A 40 -14.41 12.77 -5.56
N ALA A 41 -14.89 13.07 -4.35
CA ALA A 41 -15.30 14.41 -3.94
C ALA A 41 -16.35 15.06 -4.85
N ARG A 42 -17.14 14.25 -5.58
CA ARG A 42 -18.23 14.73 -6.43
C ARG A 42 -19.57 14.52 -5.74
N LYS A 43 -20.30 15.61 -5.50
CA LYS A 43 -21.61 15.59 -4.83
C LYS A 43 -22.66 14.73 -5.55
N ASP A 44 -22.48 14.53 -6.85
CA ASP A 44 -23.39 13.76 -7.70
C ASP A 44 -23.23 12.22 -7.53
N LEU A 45 -22.17 11.77 -6.84
CA LEU A 45 -21.87 10.36 -6.60
C LEU A 45 -22.31 9.92 -5.20
N PRO A 46 -22.61 8.62 -4.99
CA PRO A 46 -23.10 8.14 -3.71
C PRO A 46 -22.10 8.42 -2.59
N GLU A 47 -22.65 8.77 -1.44
CA GLU A 47 -21.90 9.06 -0.22
C GLU A 47 -21.67 7.75 0.56
N ILE A 48 -20.43 7.52 0.99
CA ILE A 48 -20.06 6.34 1.77
C ILE A 48 -19.74 6.79 3.19
N SER A 49 -20.45 6.22 4.16
CA SER A 49 -20.21 6.50 5.57
C SER A 49 -18.95 5.81 6.10
N ASN A 50 -18.20 6.52 6.94
CA ASN A 50 -16.99 6.00 7.57
C ASN A 50 -17.27 4.88 8.59
N TRP A 51 -18.53 4.66 8.97
CA TRP A 51 -18.94 3.50 9.78
C TRP A 51 -18.48 2.17 9.20
N TRP A 52 -18.50 2.03 7.88
CA TRP A 52 -18.01 0.83 7.20
C TRP A 52 -16.53 0.56 7.49
N GLY A 53 -15.75 1.59 7.82
CA GLY A 53 -14.36 1.44 8.20
C GLY A 53 -14.15 0.63 9.48
N GLY A 54 -15.11 0.65 10.42
CA GLY A 54 -15.04 -0.14 11.65
C GLY A 54 -15.00 -1.65 11.42
N LEU A 55 -15.61 -2.11 10.33
CA LEU A 55 -15.60 -3.52 9.91
C LEU A 55 -14.55 -3.78 8.81
N LEU A 56 -14.46 -2.90 7.82
CA LEU A 56 -13.61 -3.07 6.66
C LEU A 56 -12.13 -3.04 7.02
N LEU A 57 -11.70 -2.11 7.88
CA LEU A 57 -10.28 -1.94 8.19
C LEU A 57 -9.70 -3.14 8.97
N PRO A 58 -10.38 -3.72 9.97
CA PRO A 58 -9.93 -4.96 10.61
C PRO A 58 -9.84 -6.15 9.64
N LEU A 59 -10.87 -6.34 8.80
CA LEU A 59 -10.88 -7.43 7.81
C LEU A 59 -9.78 -7.29 6.77
N LEU A 60 -9.58 -6.06 6.26
CA LEU A 60 -8.49 -5.75 5.34
C LEU A 60 -7.13 -6.01 5.98
N THR A 61 -6.97 -5.60 7.24
CA THR A 61 -5.72 -5.81 8.00
C THR A 61 -5.42 -7.30 8.15
N LEU A 62 -6.40 -8.11 8.55
CA LEU A 62 -6.25 -9.56 8.64
C LEU A 62 -5.87 -10.18 7.30
N PHE A 63 -6.58 -9.81 6.24
CA PHE A 63 -6.36 -10.32 4.88
C PHE A 63 -4.96 -9.97 4.36
N LEU A 64 -4.54 -8.71 4.48
CA LEU A 64 -3.24 -8.25 4.00
C LEU A 64 -2.09 -8.85 4.81
N LEU A 65 -2.22 -8.97 6.13
CA LEU A 65 -1.23 -9.64 6.98
C LEU A 65 -1.13 -11.13 6.68
N PHE A 66 -2.25 -11.81 6.41
CA PHE A 66 -2.23 -13.19 5.94
C PHE A 66 -1.50 -13.33 4.59
N ARG A 67 -1.73 -12.41 3.65
CA ARG A 67 -1.02 -12.40 2.36
C ARG A 67 0.50 -12.19 2.54
N MET A 68 0.89 -11.31 3.46
CA MET A 68 2.30 -11.10 3.83
C MET A 68 2.92 -12.36 4.45
N GLU A 69 2.24 -13.00 5.39
CA GLU A 69 2.66 -14.26 6.03
C GLU A 69 2.91 -15.35 4.97
N LYS A 70 1.93 -15.60 4.09
CA LYS A 70 2.05 -16.62 3.03
C LYS A 70 3.25 -16.38 2.13
N ARG A 71 3.55 -15.12 1.79
CA ARG A 71 4.71 -14.74 0.97
C ARG A 71 6.03 -14.98 1.69
N VAL A 72 6.11 -14.72 2.99
CA VAL A 72 7.33 -14.92 3.78
C VAL A 72 7.58 -16.40 4.06
N THR A 73 6.53 -17.18 4.34
CA THR A 73 6.66 -18.62 4.63
C THR A 73 6.93 -19.44 3.36
N GLY A 74 6.41 -19.05 2.20
CA GLY A 74 6.62 -19.79 0.94
C GLY A 74 8.03 -19.65 0.35
N ASN A 75 8.88 -18.77 0.88
CA ASN A 75 10.20 -18.47 0.33
C ASN A 75 11.38 -19.01 1.18
N ASN A 76 11.10 -19.62 2.34
CA ASN A 76 12.12 -20.09 3.27
C ASN A 76 12.02 -21.61 3.44
N ASP A 77 12.81 -22.34 2.64
CA ASP A 77 13.24 -23.69 3.00
C ASP A 77 14.17 -23.62 4.21
N VAL A 78 13.85 -24.43 5.22
CA VAL A 78 14.74 -24.97 6.26
C VAL A 78 15.97 -24.12 6.60
N THR A 79 15.82 -23.03 7.34
CA THR A 79 16.93 -22.60 8.22
C THR A 79 16.39 -21.98 9.51
N LEU A 80 16.78 -22.63 10.60
CA LEU A 80 16.59 -22.23 11.98
C LEU A 80 17.11 -20.81 12.24
N GLN A 81 16.42 -20.12 13.17
CA GLN A 81 16.93 -19.01 13.98
C GLN A 81 17.16 -17.65 13.30
N LEU A 82 16.14 -16.78 13.36
CA LEU A 82 16.15 -15.53 14.15
C LEU A 82 14.84 -14.73 13.90
N ILE A 83 14.44 -13.97 14.93
CA ILE A 83 13.10 -13.41 15.16
C ILE A 83 12.97 -12.01 14.54
N HIS A 84 13.08 -11.88 13.21
CA HIS A 84 12.93 -10.57 12.59
C HIS A 84 11.92 -10.59 11.45
N PHE A 85 10.94 -9.69 11.52
CA PHE A 85 10.15 -9.32 10.35
C PHE A 85 11.13 -8.87 9.26
N PRO A 86 10.98 -9.33 8.00
CA PRO A 86 11.86 -8.89 6.94
C PRO A 86 11.75 -7.38 6.84
N ARG A 87 12.89 -6.68 6.90
CA ARG A 87 12.95 -5.20 6.87
C ARG A 87 12.18 -4.62 5.68
N SER A 88 12.09 -5.35 4.57
CA SER A 88 11.30 -4.97 3.39
C SER A 88 9.80 -4.80 3.66
N ILE A 89 9.19 -5.62 4.54
CA ILE A 89 7.79 -5.45 4.95
C ILE A 89 7.62 -4.16 5.75
N VAL A 90 8.53 -3.90 6.69
CA VAL A 90 8.49 -2.70 7.53
C VAL A 90 8.68 -1.45 6.67
N TYR A 91 9.68 -1.42 5.78
CA TYR A 91 9.90 -0.28 4.89
C TYR A 91 8.72 -0.04 3.93
N GLY A 92 8.11 -1.10 3.40
CA GLY A 92 6.91 -0.96 2.56
C GLY A 92 5.72 -0.40 3.35
N PHE A 93 5.49 -0.91 4.56
CA PHE A 93 4.44 -0.41 5.45
C PHE A 93 4.65 1.06 5.82
N VAL A 94 5.84 1.41 6.33
CA VAL A 94 6.18 2.77 6.74
C VAL A 94 6.15 3.72 5.54
N GLY A 95 6.65 3.30 4.38
CA GLY A 95 6.59 4.09 3.15
C GLY A 95 5.15 4.36 2.70
N GLY A 96 4.29 3.35 2.71
CA GLY A 96 2.86 3.50 2.40
C GLY A 96 2.15 4.40 3.42
N LEU A 97 2.43 4.23 4.71
CA LEU A 97 1.88 5.04 5.80
C LEU A 97 2.25 6.52 5.63
N PHE A 98 3.54 6.80 5.44
CA PHE A 98 4.04 8.15 5.27
C PHE A 98 3.43 8.81 4.03
N PHE A 99 3.39 8.08 2.91
CA PHE A 99 2.75 8.57 1.68
C PHE A 99 1.27 8.92 1.89
N GLY A 100 0.50 8.04 2.56
CA GLY A 100 -0.91 8.29 2.86
C GLY A 100 -1.14 9.49 3.79
N ILE A 101 -0.30 9.64 4.81
CA ILE A 101 -0.34 10.80 5.73
C ILE A 101 -0.03 12.09 4.98
N THR A 102 1.06 12.13 4.20
CA THR A 102 1.44 13.31 3.41
C THR A 102 0.34 13.69 2.41
N LEU A 103 -0.24 12.70 1.70
CA LEU A 103 -1.34 12.93 0.77
C LEU A 103 -2.54 13.56 1.48
N SER A 104 -2.87 13.02 2.65
CA SER A 104 -3.97 13.49 3.50
C SER A 104 -3.75 14.91 3.99
N ILE A 105 -2.53 15.25 4.39
CA ILE A 105 -2.17 16.62 4.82
C ILE A 105 -2.38 17.62 3.68
N PHE A 106 -1.85 17.34 2.48
CA PHE A 106 -1.99 18.25 1.34
C PHE A 106 -3.45 18.43 0.91
N PHE A 107 -4.24 17.35 0.95
CA PHE A 107 -5.67 17.43 0.66
C PHE A 107 -6.43 18.28 1.68
N THR A 108 -6.18 18.08 2.98
CA THR A 108 -6.84 18.85 4.05
C THR A 108 -6.49 20.33 3.99
N PHE A 109 -5.28 20.69 3.54
CA PHE A 109 -4.89 22.08 3.29
C PHE A 109 -5.52 22.70 2.01
N GLY A 110 -6.39 21.97 1.30
CA GLY A 110 -7.08 22.47 0.10
C GLY A 110 -6.22 22.49 -1.16
N ASN A 111 -5.00 21.94 -1.13
CA ASN A 111 -4.13 21.85 -2.31
C ASN A 111 -4.52 20.63 -3.16
N THR A 112 -5.67 20.66 -3.82
CA THR A 112 -6.26 19.50 -4.54
C THR A 112 -5.38 18.97 -5.68
N GLU A 113 -4.52 19.79 -6.27
CA GLU A 113 -3.62 19.39 -7.35
C GLU A 113 -2.46 18.50 -6.89
N VAL A 114 -1.95 18.75 -5.67
CA VAL A 114 -0.75 18.06 -5.15
C VAL A 114 -1.00 16.56 -4.95
N PRO A 115 -2.11 16.11 -4.33
CA PRO A 115 -2.46 14.70 -4.29
C PRO A 115 -2.53 14.04 -5.67
N GLY A 116 -3.01 14.75 -6.69
CA GLY A 116 -3.01 14.28 -8.07
C GLY A 116 -1.59 14.00 -8.58
N TYR A 117 -0.68 14.95 -8.40
CA TYR A 117 0.73 14.78 -8.79
C TYR A 117 1.44 13.69 -7.98
N MET A 118 1.13 13.55 -6.69
CA MET A 118 1.68 12.49 -5.84
C MET A 118 1.26 11.11 -6.32
N LEU A 119 -0.02 10.93 -6.66
CA LEU A 119 -0.53 9.67 -7.23
C LEU A 119 0.11 9.37 -8.58
N MET A 120 0.30 10.38 -9.44
CA MET A 120 0.96 10.20 -10.73
C MET A 120 2.45 9.83 -10.56
N GLY A 121 3.14 10.46 -9.61
CA GLY A 121 4.51 10.10 -9.23
C GLY A 121 4.62 8.68 -8.67
N LEU A 122 3.60 8.22 -7.94
CA LEU A 122 3.53 6.84 -7.44
C LEU A 122 3.50 5.83 -8.59
N LEU A 123 2.80 6.13 -9.70
CA LEU A 123 2.79 5.28 -10.89
C LEU A 123 4.19 5.15 -11.52
N LEU A 124 4.94 6.26 -11.61
CA LEU A 124 6.32 6.22 -12.09
C LEU A 124 7.22 5.40 -11.16
N LEU A 125 7.10 5.62 -9.84
CA LEU A 125 7.83 4.86 -8.83
C LEU A 125 7.49 3.37 -8.86
N SER A 126 6.28 2.99 -9.28
CA SER A 126 5.86 1.59 -9.35
C SER A 126 6.63 0.78 -10.41
N MET A 127 7.27 1.43 -11.37
CA MET A 127 8.19 0.75 -12.31
C MET A 127 9.50 0.33 -11.63
N LEU A 128 9.91 1.04 -10.58
CA LEU A 128 11.19 0.83 -9.87
C LEU A 128 11.00 0.01 -8.59
N LEU A 129 9.90 0.24 -7.88
CA LEU A 129 9.60 -0.33 -6.57
C LEU A 129 8.31 -1.16 -6.62
N PRO A 130 8.24 -2.29 -5.89
CA PRO A 130 7.05 -3.14 -5.85
C PRO A 130 5.95 -2.54 -4.94
N ILE A 131 5.33 -1.44 -5.37
CA ILE A 131 4.34 -0.67 -4.59
C ILE A 131 3.03 -1.46 -4.39
N TYR A 132 2.72 -2.42 -5.27
CA TYR A 132 1.56 -3.32 -5.19
C TYR A 132 1.55 -4.29 -4.00
N ARG A 133 2.61 -4.26 -3.19
CA ARG A 133 2.77 -5.14 -2.03
C ARG A 133 1.76 -4.82 -0.94
N ALA A 134 1.35 -5.84 -0.20
CA ALA A 134 0.30 -5.75 0.82
C ALA A 134 0.66 -4.79 1.95
N GLU A 135 1.93 -4.78 2.35
CA GLU A 135 2.44 -3.86 3.37
C GLU A 135 2.24 -2.38 2.97
N CYS A 136 2.52 -2.02 1.71
CA CYS A 136 2.36 -0.67 1.20
C CYS A 136 0.90 -0.24 1.19
N LEU A 137 0.01 -1.13 0.71
CA LEU A 137 -1.44 -0.89 0.69
C LEU A 137 -1.99 -0.71 2.10
N LEU A 138 -1.58 -1.56 3.05
CA LEU A 138 -2.04 -1.48 4.44
C LEU A 138 -1.60 -0.16 5.08
N GLY A 139 -0.33 0.21 4.93
CA GLY A 139 0.20 1.47 5.43
C GLY A 139 -0.56 2.66 4.84
N PHE A 140 -0.74 2.68 3.52
CA PHE A 140 -1.49 3.73 2.81
C PHE A 140 -2.91 3.90 3.34
N VAL A 141 -3.68 2.81 3.45
CA VAL A 141 -5.07 2.86 3.92
C VAL A 141 -5.14 3.38 5.36
N ILE A 142 -4.27 2.88 6.26
CA ILE A 142 -4.23 3.34 7.65
C ILE A 142 -3.87 4.84 7.70
N GLY A 143 -2.86 5.27 6.95
CA GLY A 143 -2.43 6.67 6.91
C GLY A 143 -3.50 7.64 6.41
N MET A 144 -4.43 7.17 5.59
CA MET A 144 -5.53 7.98 5.03
C MET A 144 -6.86 7.82 5.78
N THR A 145 -6.94 6.93 6.77
CA THR A 145 -8.20 6.58 7.43
C THR A 145 -8.80 7.76 8.20
N TYR A 146 -7.96 8.61 8.77
CA TYR A 146 -8.42 9.77 9.55
C TYR A 146 -9.14 10.82 8.66
N THR A 147 -8.65 11.06 7.45
CA THR A 147 -9.12 12.12 6.55
C THR A 147 -10.21 11.66 5.58
N PHE A 148 -10.12 10.43 5.08
CA PHE A 148 -11.01 9.92 4.03
C PHE A 148 -11.82 8.67 4.45
N GLY A 149 -11.66 8.22 5.70
CA GLY A 149 -12.17 6.93 6.16
C GLY A 149 -11.39 5.76 5.56
N ALA A 150 -11.82 4.52 5.85
CA ALA A 150 -11.11 3.34 5.35
C ALA A 150 -11.54 2.93 3.93
N VAL A 151 -12.78 3.21 3.52
CA VAL A 151 -13.36 2.63 2.28
C VAL A 151 -12.74 3.25 1.03
N LEU A 152 -12.67 4.57 0.95
CA LEU A 152 -12.13 5.29 -0.20
C LEU A 152 -10.64 4.97 -0.44
N PRO A 153 -9.75 5.05 0.57
CA PRO A 153 -8.36 4.66 0.41
C PRO A 153 -8.19 3.19 0.03
N THR A 154 -9.06 2.30 0.53
CA THR A 154 -9.00 0.88 0.15
C THR A 154 -9.33 0.69 -1.33
N GLY A 155 -10.37 1.35 -1.84
CA GLY A 155 -10.72 1.29 -3.27
C GLY A 155 -9.61 1.83 -4.16
N ILE A 156 -9.21 3.09 -3.93
CA ILE A 156 -8.17 3.75 -4.73
C ILE A 156 -6.83 3.02 -4.59
N GLY A 157 -6.43 2.67 -3.37
CA GLY A 157 -5.20 1.94 -3.11
C GLY A 157 -5.17 0.56 -3.78
N SER A 158 -6.30 -0.15 -3.84
CA SER A 158 -6.38 -1.43 -4.55
C SER A 158 -6.21 -1.27 -6.06
N ILE A 159 -6.82 -0.25 -6.65
CA ILE A 159 -6.63 0.08 -8.08
C ILE A 159 -5.17 0.41 -8.36
N LEU A 160 -4.56 1.28 -7.54
CA LEU A 160 -3.14 1.62 -7.66
C LEU A 160 -2.22 0.40 -7.49
N ALA A 161 -2.57 -0.51 -6.58
CA ALA A 161 -1.82 -1.75 -6.41
C ALA A 161 -1.92 -2.65 -7.65
N ILE A 162 -3.08 -2.77 -8.29
CA ILE A 162 -3.24 -3.53 -9.53
C ILE A 162 -2.41 -2.90 -10.65
N ILE A 163 -2.53 -1.59 -10.86
CA ILE A 163 -1.76 -0.87 -11.89
C ILE A 163 -0.26 -1.01 -11.61
N GLY A 164 0.17 -0.80 -10.37
CA GLY A 164 1.57 -0.96 -9.96
C GLY A 164 2.07 -2.39 -10.14
N ALA A 165 1.22 -3.41 -9.97
CA ALA A 165 1.58 -4.80 -10.23
C ALA A 165 1.84 -5.02 -11.72
N VAL A 166 0.97 -4.50 -12.59
CA VAL A 166 1.15 -4.57 -14.05
C VAL A 166 2.44 -3.86 -14.47
N LEU A 167 2.68 -2.65 -13.97
CA LEU A 167 3.89 -1.88 -14.30
C LEU A 167 5.17 -2.59 -13.82
N TYR A 168 5.19 -3.11 -12.60
CA TYR A 168 6.37 -3.75 -12.03
C TYR A 168 6.63 -5.16 -12.60
N LEU A 169 5.58 -5.96 -12.79
CA LEU A 169 5.72 -7.38 -13.16
C LEU A 169 5.70 -7.61 -14.67
N LEU A 170 5.06 -6.73 -15.45
CA LEU A 170 4.96 -6.89 -16.91
C LEU A 170 5.85 -5.90 -17.64
N VAL A 171 5.68 -4.60 -17.37
CA VAL A 171 6.32 -3.54 -18.16
C VAL A 171 7.83 -3.49 -17.89
N ARG A 172 8.25 -3.53 -16.63
CA ARG A 172 9.67 -3.52 -16.26
C ARG A 172 10.48 -4.65 -16.93
N PRO A 173 10.12 -5.95 -16.82
CA PRO A 173 10.89 -6.99 -17.49
C PRO A 173 10.84 -6.90 -19.01
N MET A 174 9.72 -6.47 -19.60
CA MET A 174 9.62 -6.23 -21.04
C MET A 174 10.62 -5.15 -21.51
N LEU A 175 10.71 -4.03 -20.78
CA LEU A 175 11.69 -2.97 -21.07
C LEU A 175 13.12 -3.47 -20.93
N LEU A 176 13.44 -4.21 -19.86
CA LEU A 176 14.77 -4.76 -19.66
C LEU A 176 15.14 -5.79 -20.75
N PHE A 177 14.18 -6.59 -21.21
CA PHE A 177 14.36 -7.52 -22.32
C PHE A 177 14.62 -6.81 -23.65
N ILE A 178 13.90 -5.72 -23.94
CA ILE A 178 14.13 -4.93 -25.15
C ILE A 178 15.51 -4.28 -25.12
N ILE A 179 15.89 -3.68 -23.97
CA ILE A 179 17.19 -3.03 -23.79
C ILE A 179 18.33 -4.04 -23.93
N SER A 180 18.19 -5.24 -23.34
CA SER A 180 19.23 -6.27 -23.47
C SER A 180 19.37 -6.73 -24.93
N LYS A 181 18.25 -6.96 -25.63
CA LYS A 181 18.26 -7.34 -27.05
C LYS A 181 18.91 -6.29 -27.95
N LEU A 182 18.61 -5.01 -27.72
CA LEU A 182 19.26 -3.89 -28.44
C LEU A 182 20.77 -3.83 -28.16
N ARG A 183 21.20 -4.05 -26.90
CA ARG A 183 22.62 -4.09 -26.53
C ARG A 183 23.37 -5.23 -27.24
N TYR A 184 22.74 -6.38 -27.47
CA TYR A 184 23.32 -7.49 -28.23
C TYR A 184 23.43 -7.21 -29.74
N MET A 185 22.62 -6.29 -30.28
CA MET A 185 22.63 -5.92 -31.70
C MET A 185 23.63 -4.80 -32.04
N VAL A 186 24.22 -4.13 -31.04
CA VAL A 186 25.30 -3.16 -31.27
C VAL A 186 26.62 -3.92 -31.46
N PRO A 187 27.24 -3.90 -32.64
CA PRO A 187 28.54 -4.54 -32.85
C PRO A 187 29.57 -3.90 -31.92
N GLN A 188 30.29 -4.71 -31.16
CA GLN A 188 31.49 -4.27 -30.42
C GLN A 188 32.58 -3.91 -31.43
N ASN A 189 32.46 -2.74 -32.07
CA ASN A 189 33.55 -2.19 -32.87
C ASN A 189 34.52 -1.49 -31.91
N LYS A 190 35.30 -2.28 -31.16
CA LYS A 190 36.47 -1.77 -30.45
C LYS A 190 37.72 -2.06 -31.26
N HIS A 191 38.17 -0.97 -31.88
CA HIS A 191 39.48 -0.76 -32.47
C HIS A 191 40.59 -1.52 -31.73
N LYS A 192 41.24 -2.42 -32.47
CA LYS A 192 42.67 -2.69 -32.34
C LYS A 192 43.39 -1.40 -32.78
N THR A 193 44.18 -0.82 -31.91
CA THR A 193 45.28 0.10 -32.28
C THR A 193 46.50 -0.46 -31.58
N ASP A 194 47.35 -1.04 -32.41
CA ASP A 194 48.75 -1.38 -32.14
C ASP A 194 49.57 -0.11 -31.86
#